data_AF-E3MRY2-F1
#
_entry.id   AF-E3MRY2-F1
#
_cell.length_a   1.000
_cell.length_b   1.000
_cell.length_c   1.000
_cell.angle_alpha   90.00
_cell.angle_beta   90.00
_cell.angle_gamma   90.00
#
_symmetry.space_group_name_H-M   'P 1'
#
loop_
_entity.id
_entity.type
_entity.pdbx_description
1 polymer ?
#
loop_
_entity_poly.entity_id
_entity_poly.type
_entity_poly.pdbx_seq_one_letter_code
_entity_poly.pdbx_strand_id
1 'polypeptide(L)'
;MVALLLLFLTLPVAVFTKDVKCPEGFLHFKRTPTAKNNHTKNWCMKVSVYENVGNRDNARSVCLADNATLTIPENREEYEAISAYIRKANISEPHAIDGQISQKCKLKMFRHQRLRLEINTTRWTGDCNIKKNLFTFDDVNTDTTFALTQFEWSVPNGQGATQHDRDPKLFWVDECLKMSQTHYTGNRTGLPFVDLSWCMGVDGTDKSDWRFKYRVINSVLCGRRPL
;
A
#
# COMPACT_ATOMS: atom_id res chain seq x y z
N MET A 1 -47.03 19.31 -45.22
CA MET A 1 -45.96 18.46 -44.65
C MET A 1 -44.79 19.32 -44.14
N VAL A 2 -44.98 20.18 -43.12
CA VAL A 2 -43.88 20.93 -42.48
C VAL A 2 -44.34 21.32 -41.08
N ALA A 3 -44.49 20.37 -40.15
CA ALA A 3 -44.87 20.74 -38.77
C ALA A 3 -44.57 19.71 -37.68
N LEU A 4 -43.83 18.62 -37.97
CA LEU A 4 -43.68 17.51 -37.01
C LEU A 4 -42.24 17.03 -36.80
N LEU A 5 -41.24 17.88 -37.06
CA LEU A 5 -39.83 17.47 -37.05
C LEU A 5 -38.91 18.38 -36.21
N LEU A 6 -39.46 19.12 -35.24
CA LEU A 6 -38.66 20.02 -34.39
C LEU A 6 -38.87 19.82 -32.88
N LEU A 7 -39.57 18.77 -32.45
CA LEU A 7 -39.85 18.54 -31.02
C LEU A 7 -38.91 17.55 -30.31
N PHE A 8 -37.73 17.27 -30.87
CA PHE A 8 -36.75 16.32 -30.29
C PHE A 8 -35.39 16.93 -29.93
N LEU A 9 -35.23 18.27 -29.92
CA LEU A 9 -33.92 18.91 -29.76
C LEU A 9 -33.70 19.73 -28.48
N THR A 10 -34.61 19.66 -27.50
CA THR A 10 -34.44 20.41 -26.23
C THR A 10 -34.79 19.58 -24.99
N LEU A 11 -34.37 18.32 -24.95
CA LEU A 11 -34.15 17.68 -23.66
C LEU A 11 -32.71 18.00 -23.27
N PRO A 12 -32.46 18.93 -22.31
CA PRO A 12 -31.18 18.90 -21.65
C PRO A 12 -31.13 17.51 -21.03
N VAL A 13 -30.24 16.66 -21.56
CA VAL A 13 -29.79 15.49 -20.83
C VAL A 13 -29.12 16.09 -19.60
N ALA A 14 -29.93 16.37 -18.58
CA ALA A 14 -29.49 16.51 -17.23
C ALA A 14 -28.86 15.15 -16.93
N VAL A 15 -27.57 15.04 -17.26
CA VAL A 15 -26.71 14.03 -16.71
C VAL A 15 -26.80 14.31 -15.22
N PHE A 16 -27.76 13.65 -14.56
CA PHE A 16 -27.79 13.54 -13.11
C PHE A 16 -26.47 12.85 -12.78
N THR A 17 -25.42 13.65 -12.61
CA THR A 17 -24.17 13.19 -12.02
C THR A 17 -24.55 12.88 -10.59
N LYS A 18 -25.00 11.64 -10.36
CA LYS A 18 -25.25 11.12 -9.03
C LYS A 18 -23.97 11.39 -8.25
N ASP A 19 -24.08 12.14 -7.16
CA ASP A 19 -22.94 12.44 -6.30
C ASP A 19 -22.24 11.13 -5.98
N VAL A 20 -20.94 11.09 -6.24
CA VAL A 20 -20.13 9.89 -6.03
C VAL A 20 -20.15 9.57 -4.54
N LYS A 21 -20.72 8.42 -4.16
CA LYS A 21 -20.84 8.01 -2.75
C LYS A 21 -19.85 6.91 -2.44
N CYS A 22 -19.01 7.14 -1.43
CA CYS A 22 -18.24 6.07 -0.82
C CYS A 22 -19.11 5.27 0.16
N PRO A 23 -18.82 3.96 0.35
CA PRO A 23 -19.44 3.19 1.41
C PRO A 23 -19.16 3.78 2.80
N GLU A 24 -19.92 3.36 3.79
CA GLU A 24 -19.75 3.83 5.17
C GLU A 24 -18.32 3.62 5.69
N GLY A 25 -17.78 4.65 6.34
CA GLY A 25 -16.42 4.63 6.90
C GLY A 25 -15.30 4.85 5.88
N PHE A 26 -15.59 4.92 4.58
CA PHE A 26 -14.59 5.25 3.57
C PHE A 26 -14.52 6.76 3.31
N LEU A 27 -13.30 7.27 3.25
CA LEU A 27 -12.97 8.62 2.80
C LEU A 27 -12.96 8.66 1.28
N HIS A 28 -13.60 9.67 0.68
CA HIS A 28 -13.60 9.90 -0.75
C HIS A 28 -12.41 10.73 -1.20
N PHE A 29 -11.74 10.28 -2.25
CA PHE A 29 -10.64 10.96 -2.92
C PHE A 29 -10.93 11.09 -4.41
N LYS A 30 -10.82 12.31 -4.90
CA LYS A 30 -10.84 12.60 -6.34
C LYS A 30 -9.41 12.55 -6.86
N ARG A 31 -9.15 11.66 -7.81
CA ARG A 31 -7.84 11.45 -8.42
C ARG A 31 -7.74 12.09 -9.79
N THR A 32 -6.55 12.59 -10.09
CA THR A 32 -6.20 13.06 -11.44
C THR A 32 -5.56 11.89 -12.16
N PRO A 33 -6.08 11.47 -13.33
CA PRO A 33 -5.51 10.36 -14.07
C PRO A 33 -4.02 10.55 -14.33
N THR A 34 -3.22 9.51 -14.05
CA THR A 34 -1.79 9.48 -14.36
C THR A 34 -1.51 8.47 -15.48
N ALA A 35 -0.26 8.40 -15.96
CA ALA A 35 0.14 7.36 -16.90
C ALA A 35 -0.01 5.94 -16.32
N LYS A 36 0.11 5.78 -14.99
CA LYS A 36 -0.05 4.50 -14.29
C LYS A 36 -1.47 4.28 -13.76
N ASN A 37 -2.26 5.35 -13.63
CA ASN A 37 -3.64 5.30 -13.18
C ASN A 37 -4.55 6.14 -14.10
N ASN A 38 -4.75 5.69 -15.33
CA ASN A 38 -5.51 6.44 -16.34
C ASN A 38 -7.05 6.30 -16.22
N HIS A 39 -7.53 5.38 -15.38
CA HIS A 39 -8.95 4.99 -15.33
C HIS A 39 -9.63 5.24 -13.97
N THR A 40 -8.92 5.69 -12.94
CA THR A 40 -9.50 5.91 -11.60
C THR A 40 -9.63 7.40 -11.31
N LYS A 41 -10.86 7.91 -11.40
CA LYS A 41 -11.17 9.31 -11.09
C LYS A 41 -11.62 9.52 -9.65
N ASN A 42 -12.16 8.47 -9.04
CA ASN A 42 -12.69 8.49 -7.68
C ASN A 42 -12.25 7.22 -6.98
N TRP A 43 -11.72 7.37 -5.78
CA TRP A 43 -11.28 6.28 -4.94
C TRP A 43 -11.79 6.46 -3.53
N CYS A 44 -12.19 5.37 -2.89
CA CYS A 44 -12.67 5.35 -1.53
C CYS A 44 -11.63 4.59 -0.70
N MET A 45 -11.08 5.20 0.36
CA MET A 45 -10.13 4.53 1.25
C MET A 45 -10.59 4.52 2.71
N LYS A 46 -10.31 3.44 3.42
CA LYS A 46 -10.67 3.22 4.82
C LYS A 46 -9.50 2.57 5.55
N VAL A 47 -9.28 2.98 6.79
CA VAL A 47 -8.37 2.28 7.71
C VAL A 47 -9.20 1.30 8.53
N SER A 48 -8.92 0.01 8.37
CA SER A 48 -9.59 -1.06 9.12
C SER A 48 -8.66 -1.58 10.21
N VAL A 49 -9.17 -1.69 11.44
CA VAL A 49 -8.41 -2.19 12.59
C VAL A 49 -8.72 -3.67 12.79
N TYR A 50 -7.68 -4.50 12.73
CA TYR A 50 -7.78 -5.94 12.92
C TYR A 50 -6.42 -6.52 13.33
N GLU A 51 -6.42 -7.56 14.14
CA GLU A 51 -5.17 -8.13 14.66
C GLU A 51 -4.30 -8.78 13.57
N ASN A 52 -2.98 -8.65 13.72
CA ASN A 52 -1.99 -9.32 12.89
C ASN A 52 -2.18 -9.12 11.36
N VAL A 53 -2.56 -7.91 10.95
CA VAL A 53 -2.59 -7.51 9.53
C VAL A 53 -1.22 -7.07 9.01
N GLY A 54 -0.15 -7.22 9.80
CA GLY A 54 1.22 -7.29 9.28
C GLY A 54 1.44 -8.53 8.42
N ASN A 55 0.63 -9.57 8.60
CA ASN A 55 0.53 -10.66 7.64
C ASN A 55 -0.25 -10.19 6.41
N ARG A 56 0.36 -10.28 5.22
CA ARG A 56 -0.23 -9.75 3.99
C ARG A 56 -1.56 -10.40 3.61
N ASP A 57 -1.68 -11.70 3.79
CA ASP A 57 -2.89 -12.42 3.43
C ASP A 57 -4.03 -12.15 4.42
N ASN A 58 -3.71 -11.94 5.71
CA ASN A 58 -4.68 -11.42 6.69
C ASN A 58 -5.13 -10.01 6.30
N ALA A 59 -4.20 -9.13 5.95
CA ALA A 59 -4.49 -7.75 5.53
C ALA A 59 -5.42 -7.72 4.30
N ARG A 60 -5.15 -8.57 3.29
CA ARG A 60 -6.02 -8.77 2.13
C ARG A 60 -7.42 -9.24 2.54
N SER A 61 -7.51 -10.24 3.41
CA SER A 61 -8.78 -10.80 3.86
C SER A 61 -9.65 -9.74 4.56
N VAL A 62 -9.03 -8.88 5.37
CA VAL A 62 -9.73 -7.76 6.02
C VAL A 62 -10.28 -6.77 5.00
N CYS A 63 -9.51 -6.40 3.97
CA CYS A 63 -10.01 -5.51 2.91
C CYS A 63 -11.12 -6.15 2.07
N LEU A 64 -11.00 -7.45 1.77
CA LEU A 64 -12.00 -8.18 0.99
C LEU A 64 -13.37 -8.23 1.68
N ALA A 65 -13.41 -8.24 3.02
CA ALA A 65 -14.66 -8.16 3.78
C ALA A 65 -15.48 -6.90 3.46
N ASP A 66 -14.81 -5.80 3.10
CA ASP A 66 -15.44 -4.54 2.68
C ASP A 66 -15.57 -4.40 1.15
N ASN A 67 -15.41 -5.49 0.37
CA ASN A 67 -15.26 -5.48 -1.09
C ASN A 67 -14.19 -4.48 -1.56
N ALA A 68 -13.08 -4.44 -0.83
CA ALA A 68 -11.93 -3.58 -1.10
C ALA A 68 -10.65 -4.40 -1.30
N THR A 69 -9.60 -3.74 -1.77
CA THR A 69 -8.25 -4.28 -1.90
C THR A 69 -7.29 -3.55 -0.96
N LEU A 70 -6.13 -4.11 -0.67
CA LEU A 70 -5.02 -3.34 -0.11
C LEU A 70 -4.77 -2.12 -1.01
N THR A 71 -4.56 -0.94 -0.42
CA THR A 71 -4.25 0.28 -1.18
C THR A 71 -3.11 1.04 -0.54
N ILE A 72 -2.63 2.07 -1.24
CA ILE A 72 -1.63 3.02 -0.77
C ILE A 72 -2.07 4.45 -1.15
N PRO A 73 -1.65 5.50 -0.42
CA PRO A 73 -1.89 6.88 -0.86
C PRO A 73 -1.19 7.17 -2.19
N GLU A 74 -1.92 7.72 -3.15
CA GLU A 74 -1.39 8.08 -4.49
C GLU A 74 -0.60 9.39 -4.47
N ASN A 75 -0.88 10.27 -3.50
CA ASN A 75 -0.32 11.60 -3.39
C ASN A 75 -0.28 12.08 -1.93
N ARG A 76 0.30 13.27 -1.72
CA ARG A 76 0.46 13.89 -0.41
C ARG A 76 -0.88 14.16 0.24
N GLU A 77 -1.84 14.68 -0.51
CA GLU A 77 -3.15 15.07 -0.01
C GLU A 77 -3.91 13.87 0.55
N GLU A 78 -3.87 12.73 -0.16
CA GLU A 78 -4.41 11.46 0.30
C GLU A 78 -3.73 10.99 1.60
N TYR A 79 -2.40 11.01 1.63
CA TYR A 79 -1.63 10.62 2.82
C TYR A 79 -1.95 11.50 4.04
N GLU A 80 -1.99 12.82 3.88
CA GLU A 80 -2.25 13.75 4.97
C GLU A 80 -3.68 13.63 5.51
N ALA A 81 -4.66 13.43 4.62
CA ALA A 81 -6.06 13.22 5.00
C ALA A 81 -6.25 11.89 5.77
N ILE A 82 -5.67 10.80 5.27
CA ILE A 82 -5.69 9.50 5.94
C ILE A 82 -4.98 9.60 7.30
N SER A 83 -3.83 10.25 7.35
CA SER A 83 -3.08 10.47 8.58
C SER A 83 -3.87 11.29 9.60
N ALA A 84 -4.56 12.34 9.16
CA ALA A 84 -5.42 13.13 10.05
C ALA A 84 -6.57 12.29 10.62
N TYR A 85 -7.18 11.43 9.79
CA TYR A 85 -8.19 10.48 10.25
C TYR A 85 -7.65 9.51 11.29
N ILE A 86 -6.50 8.87 11.02
CA ILE A 86 -5.83 7.92 11.92
C ILE A 86 -5.58 8.54 13.30
N ARG A 87 -5.00 9.75 13.32
CA ARG A 87 -4.72 10.48 14.56
C ARG A 87 -6.00 10.82 15.31
N LYS A 88 -7.03 11.30 14.62
CA LYS A 88 -8.33 11.63 15.23
C LYS A 88 -9.02 10.40 15.82
N ALA A 89 -8.88 9.25 15.16
CA ALA A 89 -9.44 7.97 15.59
C ALA A 89 -8.55 7.23 16.61
N ASN A 90 -7.37 7.78 16.95
CA ASN A 90 -6.38 7.17 17.86
C ASN A 90 -5.98 5.73 17.45
N ILE A 91 -5.85 5.49 16.15
CA ILE A 91 -5.43 4.18 15.63
C ILE A 91 -3.90 4.08 15.73
N SER A 92 -3.40 3.05 16.40
CA SER A 92 -1.96 2.87 16.60
C SER A 92 -1.24 2.50 15.30
N GLU A 93 -0.06 3.10 15.11
CA GLU A 93 0.88 2.76 14.04
C GLU A 93 1.65 1.46 14.36
N PRO A 94 2.20 0.77 13.34
CA PRO A 94 2.09 1.02 11.90
C PRO A 94 0.78 0.49 11.29
N HIS A 95 0.55 0.83 10.03
CA HIS A 95 -0.58 0.40 9.23
C HIS A 95 -0.08 -0.40 8.01
N ALA A 96 -0.64 -1.57 7.73
CA ALA A 96 -0.35 -2.31 6.50
C ALA A 96 -0.91 -1.55 5.29
N ILE A 97 -0.13 -1.47 4.22
CA ILE A 97 -0.53 -0.85 2.95
C ILE A 97 -0.16 -1.78 1.79
N ASP A 98 -0.65 -1.49 0.60
CA ASP A 98 -0.34 -2.32 -0.56
C ASP A 98 1.14 -2.27 -0.95
N GLY A 99 1.66 -3.39 -1.45
CA GLY A 99 3.01 -3.58 -1.93
C GLY A 99 3.79 -4.67 -1.20
N GLN A 100 4.36 -5.60 -1.96
CA GLN A 100 5.30 -6.62 -1.48
C GLN A 100 6.47 -6.76 -2.45
N ILE A 101 7.69 -7.01 -1.97
CA ILE A 101 8.83 -7.33 -2.86
C ILE A 101 8.46 -8.53 -3.75
N SER A 102 8.64 -8.38 -5.06
CA SER A 102 8.30 -9.42 -6.02
C SER A 102 9.11 -10.69 -5.78
N GLN A 103 8.53 -11.87 -6.04
CA GLN A 103 9.20 -13.16 -5.81
C GLN A 103 10.53 -13.28 -6.56
N LYS A 104 10.61 -12.74 -7.78
CA LYS A 104 11.84 -12.65 -8.58
C LYS A 104 12.93 -11.87 -7.84
N CYS A 105 12.57 -10.75 -7.23
CA CYS A 105 13.52 -9.90 -6.52
C CYS A 105 13.87 -10.43 -5.14
N LYS A 106 12.93 -11.11 -4.45
CA LYS A 106 13.22 -11.89 -3.24
C LYS A 106 14.28 -12.96 -3.50
N LEU A 107 14.16 -13.71 -4.59
CA LEU A 107 15.17 -14.71 -4.98
C LEU A 107 16.55 -14.07 -5.23
N LYS A 108 16.59 -12.90 -5.87
CA LYS A 108 17.85 -12.17 -6.06
C LYS A 108 18.44 -11.72 -4.72
N MET A 109 17.64 -11.14 -3.83
CA MET A 109 18.06 -10.74 -2.48
C MET A 109 18.61 -11.93 -1.70
N PHE A 110 17.90 -13.06 -1.70
CA PHE A 110 18.35 -14.30 -1.08
C PHE A 110 19.72 -14.77 -1.59
N ARG A 111 19.93 -14.75 -2.91
CA ARG A 111 21.23 -15.11 -3.51
C ARG A 111 22.33 -14.16 -3.05
N HIS A 112 22.08 -12.86 -3.04
CA HIS A 112 23.03 -11.86 -2.55
C HIS A 112 23.37 -12.10 -1.08
N GLN A 113 22.37 -12.33 -0.22
CA GLN A 113 22.58 -12.61 1.20
C GLN A 113 23.41 -13.89 1.41
N ARG A 114 23.12 -14.97 0.66
CA ARG A 114 23.88 -16.22 0.72
C ARG A 114 25.33 -16.04 0.28
N LEU A 115 25.57 -15.23 -0.76
CA LEU A 115 26.90 -14.96 -1.31
C LEU A 115 27.63 -13.79 -0.61
N ARG A 116 27.02 -13.19 0.43
CA ARG A 116 27.54 -12.00 1.13
C ARG A 116 27.81 -10.81 0.19
N LEU A 117 26.97 -10.65 -0.82
CA LEU A 117 26.99 -9.52 -1.73
C LEU A 117 26.07 -8.40 -1.20
N GLU A 118 26.40 -7.16 -1.53
CA GLU A 118 25.58 -5.99 -1.19
C GLU A 118 24.19 -6.11 -1.83
N ILE A 119 23.14 -5.84 -1.04
CA ILE A 119 21.77 -5.68 -1.54
C ILE A 119 21.53 -4.18 -1.72
N ASN A 120 21.61 -3.73 -2.98
CA ASN A 120 21.49 -2.32 -3.32
C ASN A 120 20.48 -2.16 -4.47
N THR A 121 19.20 -2.06 -4.10
CA THR A 121 18.08 -1.97 -5.05
C THR A 121 18.03 -0.67 -5.83
N THR A 122 18.75 0.38 -5.42
CA THR A 122 18.86 1.61 -6.22
C THR A 122 19.88 1.45 -7.35
N ARG A 123 20.94 0.65 -7.14
CA ARG A 123 22.00 0.36 -8.13
C ARG A 123 21.77 -0.87 -8.99
N TRP A 124 20.85 -1.76 -8.60
CA TRP A 124 20.55 -2.93 -9.40
C TRP A 124 20.01 -2.56 -10.77
N THR A 125 20.55 -3.19 -11.81
CA THR A 125 20.01 -3.13 -13.17
C THR A 125 18.79 -4.06 -13.30
N GLY A 126 17.91 -3.75 -14.26
CA GLY A 126 16.71 -4.55 -14.53
C GLY A 126 15.58 -4.39 -13.52
N ASP A 127 14.65 -5.35 -13.52
CA ASP A 127 13.36 -5.27 -12.80
C ASP A 127 13.47 -5.00 -11.30
N CYS A 128 14.50 -5.51 -10.64
CA CYS A 128 14.67 -5.37 -9.19
C CYS A 128 15.25 -4.01 -8.77
N ASN A 129 15.30 -3.05 -9.68
CA ASN A 129 15.51 -1.66 -9.31
C ASN A 129 14.26 -1.12 -8.61
N ILE A 130 14.45 -0.34 -7.54
CA ILE A 130 13.33 0.26 -6.78
C ILE A 130 12.41 1.14 -7.64
N LYS A 131 12.97 1.77 -8.68
CA LYS A 131 12.22 2.61 -9.62
C LYS A 131 11.50 1.82 -10.71
N LYS A 132 11.55 0.47 -10.67
CA LYS A 132 10.98 -0.45 -11.65
C LYS A 132 9.99 -1.41 -10.99
N ASN A 133 10.22 -2.73 -11.12
CA ASN A 133 9.29 -3.80 -10.74
C ASN A 133 9.76 -4.53 -9.47
N LEU A 134 10.39 -3.78 -8.55
CA LEU A 134 10.83 -4.34 -7.27
C LEU A 134 9.64 -4.84 -6.45
N PHE A 135 8.56 -4.07 -6.45
CA PHE A 135 7.33 -4.37 -5.71
C PHE A 135 6.22 -4.87 -6.64
N THR A 136 5.38 -5.75 -6.13
CA THR A 136 4.08 -6.13 -6.69
C THR A 136 2.97 -5.53 -5.84
N PHE A 137 1.94 -5.02 -6.50
CA PHE A 137 0.80 -4.33 -5.90
C PHE A 137 -0.50 -5.06 -6.29
N ASP A 138 -1.45 -5.13 -5.37
CA ASP A 138 -2.78 -5.68 -5.62
C ASP A 138 -3.74 -4.62 -6.19
N ASP A 139 -3.59 -3.36 -5.80
CA ASP A 139 -4.40 -2.27 -6.32
C ASP A 139 -3.87 -1.75 -7.64
N VAL A 140 -4.52 -2.21 -8.71
CA VAL A 140 -4.29 -1.74 -10.09
C VAL A 140 -4.78 -0.31 -10.35
N ASN A 141 -5.47 0.31 -9.40
CA ASN A 141 -6.12 1.62 -9.53
C ASN A 141 -5.36 2.75 -8.83
N THR A 142 -4.15 2.50 -8.34
CA THR A 142 -3.32 3.49 -7.63
C THR A 142 -1.96 3.67 -8.31
N ASP A 143 -1.58 4.91 -8.58
CA ASP A 143 -0.21 5.24 -8.95
C ASP A 143 0.70 5.21 -7.70
N THR A 144 1.61 4.25 -7.66
CA THR A 144 2.48 4.02 -6.50
C THR A 144 3.72 4.91 -6.46
N THR A 145 3.90 5.81 -7.45
CA THR A 145 5.11 6.61 -7.60
C THR A 145 5.38 7.49 -6.38
N PHE A 146 4.36 8.17 -5.84
CA PHE A 146 4.49 9.02 -4.66
C PHE A 146 4.97 8.25 -3.41
N ALA A 147 4.42 7.06 -3.18
CA ALA A 147 4.85 6.23 -2.07
C ALA A 147 6.28 5.71 -2.25
N LEU A 148 6.63 5.29 -3.48
CA LEU A 148 7.94 4.72 -3.76
C LEU A 148 9.06 5.76 -3.75
N THR A 149 8.76 7.06 -3.95
CA THR A 149 9.76 8.12 -3.80
C THR A 149 10.26 8.28 -2.36
N GLN A 150 9.55 7.73 -1.37
CA GLN A 150 9.94 7.85 0.04
C GLN A 150 11.11 6.93 0.43
N PHE A 151 11.47 5.97 -0.42
CA PHE A 151 12.67 5.15 -0.23
C PHE A 151 13.91 5.85 -0.78
N GLU A 152 14.54 6.71 0.03
CA GLU A 152 15.68 7.52 -0.42
C GLU A 152 16.95 6.71 -0.73
N TRP A 153 17.27 5.65 0.04
CA TRP A 153 18.64 5.08 0.02
C TRP A 153 18.71 3.58 -0.33
N SER A 154 17.90 2.71 0.29
CA SER A 154 17.86 1.29 -0.06
C SER A 154 16.69 0.54 0.58
N VAL A 155 16.33 -0.60 -0.03
CA VAL A 155 15.48 -1.66 0.53
C VAL A 155 16.19 -3.00 0.32
N PRO A 156 16.05 -4.00 1.22
CA PRO A 156 15.21 -3.99 2.42
C PRO A 156 15.89 -3.29 3.62
N ASN A 157 15.09 -2.79 4.55
CA ASN A 157 15.54 -2.17 5.81
C ASN A 157 15.78 -3.20 6.93
N GLY A 158 15.40 -4.47 6.71
CA GLY A 158 15.63 -5.57 7.65
C GLY A 158 15.82 -6.88 6.91
N GLN A 159 16.79 -7.66 7.36
CA GLN A 159 17.10 -8.98 6.80
C GLN A 159 17.86 -9.80 7.83
N GLY A 160 17.76 -11.11 7.68
CA GLY A 160 18.49 -12.00 8.55
C GLY A 160 18.30 -13.45 8.17
N ALA A 161 18.73 -14.30 9.06
CA ALA A 161 18.41 -15.70 8.97
C ALA A 161 18.26 -16.28 10.37
N THR A 162 17.27 -17.15 10.52
CA THR A 162 17.00 -17.89 11.74
C THR A 162 17.27 -19.37 11.49
N GLN A 163 17.79 -20.05 12.50
CA GLN A 163 18.03 -21.49 12.47
C GLN A 163 17.90 -22.00 13.90
N HIS A 164 16.99 -22.93 14.13
CA HIS A 164 16.87 -23.62 15.41
C HIS A 164 17.55 -24.99 15.30
N ASP A 165 18.54 -25.24 16.15
CA ASP A 165 19.29 -26.49 16.22
C ASP A 165 19.70 -27.06 14.85
N ARG A 166 19.08 -28.17 14.42
CA ARG A 166 19.37 -28.89 13.17
C ARG A 166 18.45 -28.52 12.02
N ASP A 167 17.56 -27.55 12.21
CA ASP A 167 16.62 -27.12 11.17
C ASP A 167 17.34 -26.45 10.00
N PRO A 168 16.74 -26.46 8.80
CA PRO A 168 17.20 -25.63 7.71
C PRO A 168 17.21 -24.15 8.11
N LYS A 169 18.27 -23.45 7.69
CA LYS A 169 18.38 -22.00 7.87
C LYS A 169 17.30 -21.28 7.05
N LEU A 170 16.41 -20.58 7.74
CA LEU A 170 15.38 -19.74 7.13
C LEU A 170 15.94 -18.34 6.93
N PHE A 171 15.93 -17.88 5.68
CA PHE A 171 16.35 -16.53 5.34
C PHE A 171 15.11 -15.65 5.23
N TRP A 172 15.20 -14.45 5.80
CA TRP A 172 14.09 -13.50 5.79
C TRP A 172 14.59 -12.11 5.41
N VAL A 173 13.70 -11.36 4.78
CA VAL A 173 13.83 -9.93 4.50
C VAL A 173 12.51 -9.27 4.85
N ASP A 174 12.55 -8.03 5.28
CA ASP A 174 11.36 -7.18 5.34
C ASP A 174 10.94 -6.86 3.91
N GLU A 175 9.66 -7.10 3.60
CA GLU A 175 9.18 -7.17 2.22
C GLU A 175 7.79 -6.62 1.98
N CYS A 176 6.96 -6.44 3.01
CA CYS A 176 5.64 -5.80 2.90
C CYS A 176 5.73 -4.32 3.22
N LEU A 177 5.10 -3.49 2.40
CA LEU A 177 4.97 -2.08 2.69
C LEU A 177 4.06 -1.85 3.90
N LYS A 178 4.48 -0.92 4.76
CA LYS A 178 3.70 -0.37 5.85
C LYS A 178 3.75 1.15 5.78
N MET A 179 2.70 1.77 6.29
CA MET A 179 2.63 3.19 6.57
C MET A 179 2.87 3.43 8.07
N SER A 180 3.69 4.42 8.37
CA SER A 180 3.99 4.92 9.71
C SER A 180 4.14 6.43 9.67
N GLN A 181 4.52 7.06 10.80
CA GLN A 181 4.86 8.48 10.85
C GLN A 181 3.71 9.38 10.42
N THR A 182 2.46 8.98 10.64
CA THR A 182 1.24 9.74 10.34
C THR A 182 1.20 11.10 11.02
N HIS A 183 2.06 11.40 11.98
CA HIS A 183 2.22 12.75 12.53
C HIS A 183 3.02 13.70 11.63
N TYR A 184 3.70 13.21 10.59
CA TYR A 184 4.39 14.04 9.61
C TYR A 184 3.40 14.60 8.59
N THR A 185 3.18 15.92 8.61
CA THR A 185 2.29 16.66 7.70
C THR A 185 2.90 18.01 7.33
N GLY A 186 2.25 18.76 6.42
CA GLY A 186 2.64 20.14 6.06
C GLY A 186 3.88 20.15 5.16
N ASN A 187 4.52 21.29 4.91
CA ASN A 187 5.52 21.50 3.84
C ASN A 187 6.88 20.78 3.97
N ARG A 188 6.98 19.67 4.72
CA ARG A 188 8.23 18.88 4.79
C ARG A 188 8.61 18.34 3.42
N THR A 189 9.87 18.52 3.03
CA THR A 189 10.43 18.06 1.76
C THR A 189 10.57 16.54 1.69
N GLY A 190 10.73 15.87 2.83
CA GLY A 190 10.70 14.41 2.96
C GLY A 190 9.56 13.97 3.88
N LEU A 191 8.76 13.01 3.43
CA LEU A 191 7.73 12.34 4.22
C LEU A 191 8.08 10.84 4.29
N PRO A 192 8.95 10.41 5.22
CA PRO A 192 9.35 9.00 5.33
C PRO A 192 8.23 8.15 5.97
N PHE A 193 7.04 8.19 5.37
CA PHE A 193 5.85 7.52 5.89
C PHE A 193 5.73 6.08 5.42
N VAL A 194 6.50 5.69 4.40
CA VAL A 194 6.50 4.32 3.85
C VAL A 194 7.77 3.61 4.28
N ASP A 195 7.61 2.39 4.78
CA ASP A 195 8.71 1.54 5.19
C ASP A 195 8.37 0.06 4.97
N LEU A 196 9.31 -0.86 5.23
CA LEU A 196 9.08 -2.30 5.09
C LEU A 196 8.89 -3.01 6.44
N SER A 197 8.16 -4.11 6.37
CA SER A 197 7.94 -5.07 7.45
C SER A 197 7.89 -6.50 6.92
N TRP A 198 7.93 -7.45 7.84
CA TRP A 198 7.83 -8.86 7.49
C TRP A 198 6.38 -9.22 7.13
N CYS A 199 6.15 -9.65 5.88
CA CYS A 199 4.83 -10.02 5.37
C CYS A 199 4.13 -11.18 6.07
N MET A 200 4.78 -11.89 6.98
CA MET A 200 4.13 -13.00 7.71
C MET A 200 3.48 -12.53 9.02
N GLY A 201 3.66 -11.25 9.39
CA GLY A 201 3.19 -10.73 10.67
C GLY A 201 3.87 -11.39 11.86
N VAL A 202 3.23 -11.34 13.03
CA VAL A 202 3.78 -11.95 14.26
C VAL A 202 3.80 -13.48 14.24
N ASP A 203 3.00 -14.09 13.37
CA ASP A 203 2.91 -15.56 13.27
C ASP A 203 3.98 -16.20 12.40
N GLY A 204 4.68 -15.40 11.58
CA GLY A 204 5.90 -15.86 10.92
C GLY A 204 7.08 -15.99 11.87
N THR A 205 7.00 -15.38 13.05
CA THR A 205 8.14 -15.09 13.92
C THR A 205 8.28 -16.10 15.04
N ASP A 206 9.51 -16.37 15.46
CA ASP A 206 9.72 -16.95 16.79
C ASP A 206 9.32 -15.90 17.83
N LYS A 207 8.21 -16.13 18.54
CA LYS A 207 7.65 -15.22 19.56
C LYS A 207 8.59 -15.02 20.75
N SER A 208 9.64 -15.84 20.88
CA SER A 208 10.70 -15.68 21.89
C SER A 208 11.76 -14.63 21.49
N ASP A 209 11.87 -14.29 20.21
CA ASP A 209 12.80 -13.29 19.72
C ASP A 209 12.20 -11.88 19.82
N TRP A 210 12.73 -11.11 20.77
CA TRP A 210 12.32 -9.74 21.07
C TRP A 210 12.35 -8.81 19.85
N ARG A 211 13.16 -9.12 18.82
CA ARG A 211 13.26 -8.34 17.57
C ARG A 211 11.97 -8.38 16.75
N PHE A 212 11.09 -9.34 17.03
CA PHE A 212 9.82 -9.53 16.34
C PHE A 212 8.60 -9.18 17.20
N LYS A 213 8.74 -9.19 18.54
CA LYS A 213 7.68 -8.83 19.51
C LYS A 213 7.11 -7.42 19.30
N TYR A 214 7.88 -6.51 18.73
CA TYR A 214 7.47 -5.11 18.47
C TYR A 214 6.99 -4.85 17.03
N ARG A 215 6.85 -5.88 16.20
CA ARG A 215 6.44 -5.75 14.79
C ARG A 215 4.94 -5.97 14.56
N VAL A 216 4.14 -5.75 15.61
CA VAL A 216 2.68 -5.88 15.54
C VAL A 216 2.13 -4.75 14.66
N ILE A 217 1.37 -5.13 13.64
CA ILE A 217 0.62 -4.22 12.78
C ILE A 217 -0.83 -4.67 12.87
N ASN A 218 -1.68 -3.80 13.45
CA ASN A 218 -3.08 -4.12 13.77
C ASN A 218 -4.08 -3.24 13.02
N SER A 219 -3.64 -2.62 11.93
CA SER A 219 -4.53 -1.90 11.05
C SER A 219 -4.01 -1.91 9.62
N VAL A 220 -4.92 -1.78 8.67
CA VAL A 220 -4.66 -1.89 7.24
C VAL A 220 -5.41 -0.80 6.49
N LEU A 221 -4.79 -0.27 5.43
CA LEU A 221 -5.43 0.66 4.50
C LEU A 221 -6.07 -0.11 3.34
N CYS A 222 -7.38 0.02 3.22
CA CYS A 222 -8.19 -0.64 2.19
C CYS A 222 -8.78 0.38 1.22
N GLY A 223 -8.79 0.06 -0.07
CA GLY A 223 -9.25 0.92 -1.15
C GLY A 223 -10.27 0.24 -2.06
N ARG A 224 -11.27 0.99 -2.53
CA ARG A 224 -12.25 0.51 -3.50
C ARG A 224 -12.85 1.62 -4.33
N ARG A 225 -13.53 1.23 -5.40
CA ARG A 225 -14.36 2.15 -6.19
C ARG A 225 -15.62 2.58 -5.40
N PRO A 226 -16.14 3.79 -5.66
CA PRO A 226 -17.42 4.26 -5.15
C PRO A 226 -18.62 3.39 -5.57
N LEU A 227 -19.78 3.66 -4.97
CA LEU A 227 -21.08 3.01 -5.22
C LEU A 227 -21.79 3.50 -6.49
#